data_AF-A0A8J5QSH9-F1
#
_entry.id   AF-A0A8J5QSH9-F1
#
_cell.length_a   1.000
_cell.length_b   1.000
_cell.length_c   1.000
_cell.angle_alpha   90.00
_cell.angle_beta   90.00
_cell.angle_gamma   90.00
#
_symmetry.space_group_name_H-M   'P 1'
#
loop_
_entity.id
_entity.type
_entity.pdbx_description
1 polymer ?
#
loop_
_entity_poly.entity_id
_entity_poly.type
_entity_poly.pdbx_seq_one_letter_code
_entity_poly.pdbx_strand_id
1 'polypeptide(L)'
;MTSYIPLDEQQFLPTNPDQSNPFSPEEPILLRSKTTGKWLNQDKLQPVQRFDDFRTIDWVEDELDEHKQRLLKSKSISGTSIKFKDKIIAQIQNWVVLAIMGIIIGLIAGCLNIITAFLSSLKNGHCKGNLYLNESFCCWHQEGGHCKDWVKWTDYELVNYLLYIILSISFSFTAAVLVKTYGPNAAGSGISEIKCIISGFVMDGFLNWSTLVMKSVGLPLVIGSGLSVGKEGPSVHYAVCVGNSIAKFITKYRKSASKGREFLTATSAAGVAVAFGSPMGGSSSKSPTTPIGTTSKSQST
;
A
#
# COMPACT_ATOMS: atom_id res chain seq x y z
N MET A 1 24.29 -14.28 12.32
CA MET A 1 24.54 -12.97 12.94
C MET A 1 25.64 -12.30 12.15
N THR A 2 25.27 -11.51 11.15
CA THR A 2 26.24 -10.78 10.32
C THR A 2 26.24 -9.36 10.85
N SER A 3 27.33 -8.94 11.49
CA SER A 3 27.46 -7.63 12.11
C SER A 3 27.38 -6.53 11.04
N TYR A 4 26.32 -5.73 11.10
CA TYR A 4 26.13 -4.55 10.26
C TYR A 4 27.04 -3.44 10.77
N ILE A 5 27.92 -2.91 9.91
CA ILE A 5 28.73 -1.73 10.21
C ILE A 5 28.06 -0.54 9.51
N PRO A 6 27.44 0.41 10.23
CA PRO A 6 26.80 1.57 9.61
C PRO A 6 27.86 2.53 9.05
N LEU A 7 27.76 2.82 7.75
CA LEU A 7 28.55 3.83 7.04
C LEU A 7 27.65 5.04 6.77
N ASP A 8 27.48 5.90 7.76
CA ASP A 8 26.93 7.24 7.54
C ASP A 8 28.09 8.21 7.36
N GLU A 9 28.02 9.10 6.37
CA GLU A 9 28.99 10.16 6.01
C GLU A 9 30.04 9.77 4.94
N GLN A 10 29.73 10.09 3.67
CA GLN A 10 30.69 10.09 2.56
C GLN A 10 31.73 11.21 2.75
N GLN A 11 32.85 10.90 3.41
CA GLN A 11 34.05 11.74 3.32
C GLN A 11 34.82 11.35 2.05
N PHE A 12 34.64 12.13 0.99
CA PHE A 12 35.54 12.11 -0.15
C PHE A 12 36.93 12.61 0.30
N LEU A 13 38.00 12.04 -0.27
CA LEU A 13 39.36 12.54 -0.06
C LEU A 13 39.41 14.05 -0.34
N PRO A 14 40.16 14.86 0.43
CA PRO A 14 40.48 16.21 -0.03
C PRO A 14 41.22 16.09 -1.35
N THR A 15 40.56 16.50 -2.45
CA THR A 15 41.16 16.52 -3.78
C THR A 15 42.35 17.46 -3.75
N ASN A 16 43.55 16.91 -4.00
CA ASN A 16 44.76 17.69 -4.22
C ASN A 16 44.56 18.51 -5.52
N PRO A 17 44.72 19.84 -5.53
CA PRO A 17 44.28 20.69 -6.65
C PRO A 17 45.07 20.55 -7.97
N ASP A 18 45.94 19.54 -8.13
CA ASP A 18 46.91 19.45 -9.23
C ASP A 18 46.69 18.28 -10.22
N GLN A 19 45.45 17.83 -10.44
CA GLN A 19 45.16 16.86 -11.52
C GLN A 19 44.22 17.43 -12.59
N SER A 20 44.79 18.19 -13.51
CA SER A 20 44.26 18.38 -14.86
C SER A 20 44.93 17.37 -15.81
N ASN A 21 44.43 16.14 -15.87
CA ASN A 21 44.83 15.22 -16.93
C ASN A 21 43.64 14.34 -17.37
N PRO A 22 43.19 14.36 -18.65
CA PRO A 22 41.96 13.68 -19.07
C PRO A 22 42.11 12.17 -19.32
N PHE A 23 43.30 11.59 -19.09
CA PHE A 23 43.58 10.17 -19.29
C PHE A 23 44.18 9.57 -18.02
N SER A 24 43.32 9.22 -17.06
CA SER A 24 43.66 8.31 -15.97
C SER A 24 42.61 7.21 -15.93
N PRO A 25 42.97 5.93 -15.72
CA PRO A 25 41.98 4.88 -15.46
C PRO A 25 41.11 5.33 -14.27
N GLU A 26 39.79 5.13 -14.35
CA GLU A 26 38.83 5.47 -13.30
C GLU A 26 39.39 5.04 -11.94
N GLU A 27 39.77 6.02 -11.12
CA GLU A 27 40.32 5.75 -9.80
C GLU A 27 39.18 5.12 -8.97
N PRO A 28 39.40 3.94 -8.35
CA PRO A 28 38.34 3.26 -7.62
C PRO A 28 37.89 4.14 -6.45
N ILE A 29 36.59 4.37 -6.33
CA ILE A 29 36.04 5.16 -5.22
C ILE A 29 36.34 4.40 -3.92
N LEU A 30 37.20 4.99 -3.08
CA LEU A 30 37.61 4.43 -1.79
C LEU A 30 36.74 4.99 -0.68
N LEU A 31 36.07 4.11 0.06
CA LEU A 31 35.26 4.46 1.22
C LEU A 31 36.04 4.18 2.51
N ARG A 32 36.05 5.14 3.43
CA ARG A 32 36.71 4.96 4.73
C ARG A 32 35.74 4.33 5.73
N SER A 33 36.11 3.18 6.29
CA SER A 33 35.36 2.54 7.36
C SER A 33 35.47 3.35 8.67
N LYS A 34 34.33 3.74 9.26
CA LYS A 34 34.30 4.44 10.56
C LYS A 34 34.75 3.57 11.73
N THR A 35 34.59 2.25 11.64
CA THR A 35 34.91 1.32 12.75
C THR A 35 36.35 0.84 12.73
N THR A 36 36.89 0.58 11.54
CA THR A 36 38.25 0.05 11.36
C THR A 36 39.24 1.08 10.85
N GLY A 37 38.78 2.27 10.42
CA GLY A 37 39.62 3.33 9.86
C GLY A 37 40.24 2.99 8.50
N LYS A 38 40.05 1.77 7.99
CA LYS A 38 40.61 1.27 6.74
C LYS A 38 39.83 1.82 5.54
N TRP A 39 40.56 2.10 4.47
CA TRP A 39 40.00 2.39 3.16
C TRP A 39 39.59 1.08 2.49
N LEU A 40 38.34 1.01 2.00
CA LEU A 40 37.78 -0.12 1.27
C LEU A 40 37.37 0.34 -0.13
N ASN A 41 37.65 -0.47 -1.14
CA ASN A 41 37.16 -0.23 -2.50
C ASN A 41 35.64 -0.43 -2.51
N GLN A 42 34.91 0.55 -3.05
CA GLN A 42 33.45 0.48 -3.19
C GLN A 42 33.00 -0.77 -3.97
N ASP A 43 33.75 -1.18 -5.00
CA ASP A 43 33.46 -2.35 -5.85
C ASP A 43 33.49 -3.69 -5.09
N LYS A 44 34.12 -3.72 -3.91
CA LYS A 44 34.23 -4.92 -3.06
C LYS A 44 33.13 -4.99 -2.00
N LEU A 45 32.34 -3.94 -1.82
CA LEU A 45 31.21 -3.96 -0.90
C LEU A 45 30.04 -4.63 -1.58
N GLN A 46 29.35 -5.52 -0.87
CA GLN A 46 28.09 -6.07 -1.37
C GLN A 46 27.13 -4.89 -1.60
N PRO A 47 26.59 -4.70 -2.80
CA PRO A 47 25.61 -3.66 -3.04
C PRO A 47 24.46 -3.91 -2.08
N VAL A 48 24.08 -2.89 -1.32
CA VAL A 48 22.94 -3.03 -0.42
C VAL A 48 21.71 -3.21 -1.30
N GLN A 49 21.15 -4.42 -1.29
CA GLN A 49 19.97 -4.75 -2.09
C GLN A 49 18.88 -3.70 -1.84
N ARG A 50 18.34 -3.12 -2.93
CA ARG A 50 17.15 -2.26 -2.96
C ARG A 50 17.36 -0.75 -2.77
N PHE A 51 18.57 -0.20 -2.60
CA PHE A 51 18.68 1.28 -2.51
C PHE A 51 18.33 2.00 -3.82
N ASP A 52 18.64 1.41 -4.97
CA ASP A 52 18.36 2.00 -6.30
C ASP A 52 16.88 1.99 -6.68
N ASP A 53 16.03 1.25 -5.94
CA ASP A 53 14.58 1.18 -6.18
C ASP A 53 13.82 2.36 -5.57
N PHE A 54 14.50 3.21 -4.79
CA PHE A 54 13.90 4.38 -4.16
C PHE A 54 14.20 5.64 -4.95
N ARG A 55 13.16 6.33 -5.40
CA ARG A 55 13.26 7.68 -5.97
C ARG A 55 12.67 8.68 -5.01
N THR A 56 13.40 9.75 -4.71
CA THR A 56 12.88 10.87 -3.95
C THR A 56 12.11 11.81 -4.86
N ILE A 57 11.00 12.35 -4.35
CA ILE A 57 10.26 13.41 -5.05
C ILE A 57 11.02 14.72 -4.88
N ASP A 58 11.32 15.41 -5.99
CA ASP A 58 11.84 16.77 -5.96
C ASP A 58 10.69 17.78 -5.86
N TRP A 59 10.57 18.41 -4.69
CA TRP A 59 9.55 19.43 -4.41
C TRP A 59 9.79 20.73 -5.15
N VAL A 60 11.06 21.05 -5.41
CA VAL A 60 11.45 22.33 -6.00
C VAL A 60 10.98 22.37 -7.45
N GLU A 61 11.18 21.28 -8.19
CA GLU A 61 10.70 21.15 -9.57
C GLU A 61 9.17 21.24 -9.67
N ASP A 62 8.43 20.57 -8.77
CA ASP A 62 6.96 20.57 -8.75
C ASP A 62 6.41 21.98 -8.43
N GLU A 63 7.03 22.72 -7.50
CA GLU A 63 6.69 24.12 -7.20
C GLU A 63 7.01 25.07 -8.35
N LEU A 64 8.18 24.88 -9.00
CA LEU A 64 8.62 25.68 -10.13
C LEU A 64 7.65 25.53 -11.32
N ASP A 65 7.21 24.30 -11.60
CA ASP A 65 6.26 24.02 -12.67
C ASP A 65 4.86 24.56 -12.35
N GLU A 66 4.41 24.48 -11.10
CA GLU A 66 3.16 25.12 -10.68
C GLU A 66 3.23 26.65 -10.83
N HIS A 67 4.36 27.26 -10.45
CA HIS A 67 4.59 28.70 -10.60
C HIS A 67 4.56 29.14 -12.07
N LYS A 68 5.28 28.42 -12.96
CA LYS A 68 5.25 28.66 -14.41
C LYS A 68 3.81 28.62 -14.95
N GLN A 69 3.02 27.61 -14.57
CA GLN A 69 1.62 27.48 -15.01
C GLN A 69 0.75 28.66 -14.54
N ARG A 70 0.92 29.12 -13.30
CA ARG A 70 0.20 30.28 -12.76
C ARG A 70 0.53 31.55 -13.53
N LEU A 71 1.81 31.76 -13.88
CA LEU A 71 2.25 32.90 -14.68
C LEU A 71 1.65 32.87 -16.10
N LEU A 72 1.65 31.70 -16.76
CA LEU A 72 1.02 31.52 -18.07
C LEU A 72 -0.50 31.80 -18.01
N LYS A 73 -1.18 31.32 -16.96
CA LYS A 73 -2.62 31.55 -16.78
C LYS A 73 -2.94 33.01 -16.42
N SER A 74 -2.07 33.68 -15.68
CA SER A 74 -2.17 35.11 -15.34
C SER A 74 -2.09 35.99 -16.58
N LYS A 75 -1.18 35.68 -17.52
CA LYS A 75 -1.04 36.39 -18.80
C LYS A 75 -2.22 36.17 -19.74
N SER A 76 -3.02 35.11 -19.54
CA SER A 76 -4.03 34.66 -20.51
C SER A 76 -5.46 35.17 -20.27
N ILE A 77 -5.83 35.74 -19.10
CA ILE A 77 -7.25 36.02 -18.81
C ILE A 77 -7.52 37.40 -18.17
N SER A 78 -8.06 38.28 -19.02
CA SER A 78 -8.95 39.40 -18.72
C SER A 78 -10.35 38.86 -18.35
N GLY A 79 -10.85 39.16 -17.14
CA GLY A 79 -12.22 38.80 -16.71
C GLY A 79 -12.32 38.16 -15.32
N THR A 80 -12.73 38.94 -14.31
CA THR A 80 -12.89 38.53 -12.90
C THR A 80 -13.95 37.44 -12.70
N SER A 81 -15.01 37.41 -13.51
CA SER A 81 -16.13 36.46 -13.37
C SER A 81 -15.79 35.03 -13.85
N ILE A 82 -14.94 34.90 -14.87
CA ILE A 82 -14.47 33.60 -15.40
C ILE A 82 -13.55 32.91 -14.37
N LYS A 83 -12.72 33.69 -13.66
CA LYS A 83 -11.81 33.18 -12.61
C LYS A 83 -12.54 32.54 -11.43
N PHE A 84 -13.72 33.04 -11.05
CA PHE A 84 -14.50 32.49 -9.94
C PHE A 84 -15.17 31.16 -10.32
N LYS A 85 -15.75 31.06 -11.53
CA LYS A 85 -16.34 29.82 -12.05
C LYS A 85 -15.32 28.69 -12.15
N ASP A 86 -14.14 28.96 -12.71
CA ASP A 86 -13.06 27.98 -12.83
C ASP A 86 -12.56 27.47 -11.48
N LYS A 87 -12.49 28.35 -10.47
CA LYS A 87 -12.05 27.99 -9.12
C LYS A 87 -13.04 27.05 -8.42
N ILE A 88 -14.34 27.31 -8.58
CA ILE A 88 -15.40 26.44 -8.04
C ILE A 88 -15.38 25.07 -8.73
N ILE A 89 -15.29 25.04 -10.06
CA ILE A 89 -15.25 23.78 -10.84
C ILE A 89 -14.05 22.93 -10.43
N ALA A 90 -12.87 23.54 -10.26
CA ALA A 90 -11.67 22.83 -9.83
C ALA A 90 -11.79 22.24 -8.42
N GLN A 91 -12.44 22.95 -7.49
CA GLN A 91 -12.65 22.46 -6.13
C GLN A 91 -13.62 21.28 -6.12
N ILE A 92 -14.76 21.39 -6.82
CA ILE A 92 -15.76 20.33 -6.94
C ILE A 92 -15.13 19.07 -7.56
N GLN A 93 -14.28 19.23 -8.59
CA GLN A 93 -13.59 18.11 -9.22
C GLN A 93 -12.81 17.25 -8.21
N ASN A 94 -12.08 17.87 -7.28
CA ASN A 94 -11.31 17.13 -6.27
C ASN A 94 -12.22 16.34 -5.31
N TRP A 95 -13.32 16.94 -4.85
CA TRP A 95 -14.29 16.26 -3.99
C TRP A 95 -14.98 15.09 -4.71
N VAL A 96 -15.34 15.26 -5.98
CA VAL A 96 -15.93 14.20 -6.80
C VAL A 96 -14.94 13.04 -6.97
N VAL A 97 -13.67 13.35 -7.25
CA VAL A 97 -12.62 12.32 -7.38
C VAL A 97 -12.43 11.57 -6.05
N LEU A 98 -12.39 12.27 -4.91
CA LEU A 98 -12.32 11.64 -3.59
C LEU A 98 -13.53 10.74 -3.30
N ALA A 99 -14.74 11.17 -3.66
CA ALA A 99 -15.95 10.36 -3.51
C ALA A 99 -15.89 9.07 -4.35
N ILE A 100 -15.45 9.18 -5.62
CA ILE A 100 -15.29 8.03 -6.50
C ILE A 100 -14.26 7.03 -5.93
N MET A 101 -13.13 7.52 -5.41
CA MET A 101 -12.13 6.70 -4.74
C MET A 101 -12.74 5.93 -3.57
N GLY A 102 -13.48 6.62 -2.70
CA GLY A 102 -14.14 6.01 -1.55
C GLY A 102 -15.15 4.92 -1.93
N ILE A 103 -15.96 5.16 -2.96
CA ILE A 103 -16.93 4.17 -3.47
C ILE A 103 -16.20 2.93 -3.99
N ILE A 104 -15.13 3.10 -4.76
CA ILE A 104 -14.36 1.97 -5.32
C ILE A 104 -13.66 1.19 -4.20
N ILE A 105 -13.06 1.86 -3.22
CA ILE A 105 -12.45 1.23 -2.04
C ILE A 105 -13.50 0.42 -1.27
N GLY A 106 -14.67 0.99 -1.01
CA GLY A 106 -15.76 0.31 -0.32
C GLY A 106 -16.30 -0.90 -1.08
N LEU A 107 -16.45 -0.79 -2.39
CA LEU A 107 -16.88 -1.91 -3.25
C LEU A 107 -15.87 -3.05 -3.22
N ILE A 108 -14.57 -2.75 -3.38
CA ILE A 108 -13.51 -3.75 -3.28
C ILE A 108 -13.51 -4.40 -1.90
N ALA A 109 -13.60 -3.62 -0.82
CA ALA A 109 -13.65 -4.14 0.54
C ALA A 109 -14.83 -5.10 0.75
N GLY A 110 -16.02 -4.73 0.26
CA GLY A 110 -17.22 -5.56 0.30
C GLY A 110 -17.03 -6.87 -0.47
N CYS A 111 -16.50 -6.79 -1.70
CA CYS A 111 -16.17 -7.95 -2.53
C CYS A 111 -15.16 -8.89 -1.84
N LEU A 112 -14.12 -8.35 -1.21
CA LEU A 112 -13.14 -9.16 -0.48
C LEU A 112 -13.78 -9.85 0.74
N ASN A 113 -14.66 -9.15 1.46
CA ASN A 113 -15.33 -9.72 2.63
C ASN A 113 -16.26 -10.88 2.24
N ILE A 114 -17.05 -10.74 1.17
CA ILE A 114 -17.92 -11.83 0.69
C ILE A 114 -17.12 -13.04 0.21
N ILE A 115 -16.06 -12.83 -0.59
CA ILE A 115 -15.21 -13.93 -1.09
C ILE A 115 -14.50 -14.62 0.06
N THR A 116 -13.97 -13.86 1.02
CA THR A 116 -13.27 -14.41 2.18
C THR A 116 -14.21 -15.25 3.05
N ALA A 117 -15.42 -14.75 3.32
CA ALA A 117 -16.43 -15.49 4.07
C ALA A 117 -16.81 -16.79 3.35
N PHE A 118 -17.02 -16.72 2.02
CA PHE A 118 -17.31 -17.88 1.20
C PHE A 118 -16.18 -18.94 1.26
N LEU A 119 -14.92 -18.54 1.05
CA LEU A 119 -13.78 -19.46 1.09
C LEU A 119 -13.57 -20.10 2.46
N SER A 120 -13.84 -19.35 3.54
CA SER A 120 -13.79 -19.89 4.91
C SER A 120 -14.88 -20.94 5.13
N SER A 121 -16.13 -20.63 4.73
CA SER A 121 -17.25 -21.55 4.86
C SER A 121 -17.08 -22.81 4.00
N LEU A 122 -16.53 -22.69 2.79
CA LEU A 122 -16.32 -23.81 1.87
C LEU A 122 -15.51 -24.97 2.50
N LYS A 123 -14.63 -24.69 3.47
CA LYS A 123 -13.87 -25.74 4.18
C LYS A 123 -14.72 -26.55 5.15
N ASN A 124 -15.74 -25.93 5.73
CA ASN A 124 -16.58 -26.54 6.77
C ASN A 124 -17.77 -27.29 6.18
N GLY A 125 -18.22 -26.93 4.97
CA GLY A 125 -19.34 -27.58 4.31
C GLY A 125 -19.94 -26.74 3.20
N HIS A 126 -21.20 -27.04 2.88
CA HIS A 126 -21.98 -26.33 1.87
C HIS A 126 -23.45 -26.17 2.31
N CYS A 127 -24.13 -25.21 1.69
CA CYS A 127 -25.57 -25.02 1.88
C CYS A 127 -26.35 -25.99 0.96
N LYS A 128 -27.41 -26.64 1.48
CA LYS A 128 -28.24 -27.60 0.69
C LYS A 128 -28.80 -27.03 -0.61
N GLY A 129 -29.19 -25.75 -0.61
CA GLY A 129 -29.83 -25.13 -1.76
C GLY A 129 -28.85 -24.75 -2.86
N ASN A 130 -27.74 -24.10 -2.50
CA ASN A 130 -26.77 -23.58 -3.45
C ASN A 130 -25.35 -23.58 -2.88
N LEU A 131 -24.41 -24.10 -3.65
CA LEU A 131 -22.99 -24.22 -3.27
C LEU A 131 -22.26 -22.88 -3.12
N TYR A 132 -22.73 -21.80 -3.75
CA TYR A 132 -22.05 -20.49 -3.73
C TYR A 132 -22.38 -19.64 -2.49
N LEU A 133 -23.33 -20.07 -1.67
CA LEU A 133 -23.79 -19.31 -0.52
C LEU A 133 -22.87 -19.55 0.68
N ASN A 134 -22.44 -18.49 1.35
CA ASN A 134 -21.66 -18.63 2.59
C ASN A 134 -22.57 -19.10 3.75
N GLU A 135 -21.95 -19.50 4.85
CA GLU A 135 -22.69 -19.98 6.02
C GLU A 135 -23.60 -18.90 6.62
N SER A 136 -23.15 -17.65 6.72
CA SER A 136 -23.94 -16.57 7.32
C SER A 136 -25.20 -16.20 6.53
N PHE A 137 -25.15 -16.27 5.20
CA PHE A 137 -26.31 -16.05 4.32
C PHE A 137 -27.22 -17.27 4.24
N CYS A 138 -26.65 -18.49 4.26
CA CYS A 138 -27.44 -19.74 4.33
C CYS A 138 -28.27 -19.79 5.62
N CYS A 139 -27.71 -19.32 6.73
CA CYS A 139 -28.32 -19.39 8.06
C CYS A 139 -28.99 -18.07 8.51
N TRP A 140 -29.21 -17.12 7.58
CA TRP A 140 -29.74 -15.78 7.88
C TRP A 140 -31.11 -15.80 8.59
N HIS A 141 -31.93 -16.84 8.40
CA HIS A 141 -33.29 -16.92 8.93
C HIS A 141 -33.40 -17.49 10.36
N GLN A 142 -32.32 -18.00 10.96
CA GLN A 142 -32.40 -18.76 12.20
C GLN A 142 -31.41 -18.25 13.26
N GLU A 143 -31.90 -17.50 14.25
CA GLU A 143 -31.07 -16.87 15.30
C GLU A 143 -30.62 -17.82 16.44
N GLY A 144 -30.52 -19.12 16.18
CA GLY A 144 -30.27 -20.10 17.23
C GLY A 144 -29.35 -21.22 16.80
N GLY A 145 -28.03 -20.96 16.78
CA GLY A 145 -26.88 -21.88 16.92
C GLY A 145 -26.74 -23.13 16.02
N HIS A 146 -27.82 -23.69 15.50
CA HIS A 146 -27.88 -24.90 14.69
C HIS A 146 -28.59 -24.61 13.39
N CYS A 147 -27.79 -24.43 12.34
CA CYS A 147 -28.27 -24.29 10.99
C CYS A 147 -28.58 -25.67 10.39
N LYS A 148 -29.86 -25.96 10.11
CA LYS A 148 -30.30 -27.26 9.54
C LYS A 148 -29.96 -27.42 8.05
N ASP A 149 -29.65 -26.29 7.40
CA ASP A 149 -29.38 -26.22 5.97
C ASP A 149 -27.88 -26.27 5.63
N TRP A 150 -27.02 -26.13 6.64
CA TRP A 150 -25.58 -26.28 6.49
C TRP A 150 -25.18 -27.74 6.63
N VAL A 151 -24.63 -28.32 5.56
CA VAL A 151 -24.28 -29.73 5.47
C VAL A 151 -22.76 -29.85 5.34
N LYS A 152 -22.17 -30.68 6.22
CA LYS A 152 -20.76 -31.05 6.15
C LYS A 152 -20.49 -31.83 4.85
N TRP A 153 -19.24 -31.89 4.42
CA TRP A 153 -18.88 -32.60 3.18
C TRP A 153 -19.17 -34.10 3.25
N THR A 154 -19.01 -34.71 4.42
CA THR A 154 -19.27 -36.13 4.66
C THR A 154 -19.85 -36.36 6.05
N ASP A 155 -20.43 -37.55 6.30
CA ASP A 155 -20.90 -37.92 7.65
C ASP A 155 -19.76 -38.34 8.58
N TYR A 156 -18.62 -38.76 8.04
CA TYR A 156 -17.46 -39.21 8.81
C TYR A 156 -16.60 -38.03 9.29
N GLU A 157 -16.47 -37.85 10.61
CA GLU A 157 -15.72 -36.73 11.19
C GLU A 157 -14.24 -36.70 10.79
N LEU A 158 -13.59 -37.88 10.71
CA LEU A 158 -12.19 -37.99 10.29
C LEU A 158 -11.99 -37.49 8.85
N VAL A 159 -12.91 -37.84 7.94
CA VAL A 159 -12.83 -37.43 6.53
C VAL A 159 -13.03 -35.93 6.39
N ASN A 160 -13.97 -35.35 7.14
CA ASN A 160 -14.14 -33.89 7.17
C ASN A 160 -12.87 -33.17 7.67
N TYR A 161 -12.22 -33.70 8.70
CA TYR A 161 -10.97 -33.12 9.20
C TYR A 161 -9.84 -33.18 8.16
N LEU A 162 -9.70 -34.30 7.46
CA LEU A 162 -8.72 -34.44 6.37
C LEU A 162 -9.04 -33.50 5.20
N LEU A 163 -10.31 -33.38 4.79
CA LEU A 163 -10.75 -32.45 3.76
C LEU A 163 -10.46 -31.00 4.15
N TYR A 164 -10.71 -30.63 5.40
CA TYR A 164 -10.41 -29.31 5.94
C TYR A 164 -8.91 -28.98 5.80
N ILE A 165 -8.03 -29.92 6.15
CA ILE A 165 -6.58 -29.76 6.04
C ILE A 165 -6.15 -29.65 4.56
N ILE A 166 -6.62 -30.56 3.70
CA ILE A 166 -6.26 -30.59 2.28
C ILE A 166 -6.70 -29.29 1.58
N LEU A 167 -7.93 -28.84 1.81
CA LEU A 167 -8.43 -27.58 1.26
C LEU A 167 -7.61 -26.39 1.77
N SER A 168 -7.31 -26.33 3.08
CA SER A 168 -6.48 -25.28 3.67
C SER A 168 -5.07 -25.22 3.03
N ILE A 169 -4.42 -26.37 2.86
CA ILE A 169 -3.10 -26.45 2.21
C ILE A 169 -3.20 -26.02 0.74
N SER A 170 -4.24 -26.44 0.01
CA SER A 170 -4.41 -26.09 -1.40
C SER A 170 -4.58 -24.57 -1.61
N PHE A 171 -5.32 -23.90 -0.73
CA PHE A 171 -5.52 -22.45 -0.77
C PHE A 171 -4.23 -21.69 -0.45
N SER A 172 -3.53 -22.10 0.61
CA SER A 172 -2.24 -21.50 1.00
C SER A 172 -1.18 -21.68 -0.10
N PHE A 173 -1.09 -22.89 -0.68
CA PHE A 173 -0.16 -23.18 -1.78
C PHE A 173 -0.47 -22.35 -3.01
N THR A 174 -1.74 -22.27 -3.42
CA THR A 174 -2.17 -21.48 -4.57
C THR A 174 -1.86 -19.99 -4.37
N ALA A 175 -2.14 -19.45 -3.18
CA ALA A 175 -1.80 -18.05 -2.85
C ALA A 175 -0.29 -17.79 -2.90
N ALA A 176 0.52 -18.69 -2.33
CA ALA A 176 1.97 -18.55 -2.33
C ALA A 176 2.56 -18.58 -3.74
N VAL A 177 2.11 -19.53 -4.59
CA VAL A 177 2.54 -19.63 -5.99
C VAL A 177 2.12 -18.39 -6.77
N LEU A 178 0.88 -17.93 -6.58
CA LEU A 178 0.34 -16.75 -7.25
C LEU A 178 1.18 -15.50 -6.93
N VAL A 179 1.44 -15.21 -5.66
CA VAL A 179 2.28 -14.05 -5.26
C VAL A 179 3.72 -14.20 -5.75
N LYS A 180 4.31 -15.39 -5.64
CA LYS A 180 5.70 -15.63 -6.04
C LYS A 180 5.93 -15.48 -7.55
N THR A 181 4.96 -15.87 -8.37
CA THR A 181 5.11 -15.90 -9.84
C THR A 181 4.76 -14.59 -10.51
N TYR A 182 3.66 -13.93 -10.11
CA TYR A 182 3.14 -12.76 -10.82
C TYR A 182 3.50 -11.42 -10.15
N GLY A 183 3.82 -11.39 -8.86
CA GLY A 183 3.96 -10.12 -8.15
C GLY A 183 4.62 -10.25 -6.79
N PRO A 184 5.95 -10.51 -6.71
CA PRO A 184 6.66 -10.58 -5.44
C PRO A 184 6.55 -9.28 -4.63
N ASN A 185 6.36 -8.14 -5.30
CA ASN A 185 6.16 -6.82 -4.69
C ASN A 185 4.84 -6.71 -3.88
N ALA A 186 3.91 -7.65 -4.08
CA ALA A 186 2.65 -7.71 -3.34
C ALA A 186 2.77 -8.47 -2.01
N ALA A 187 3.94 -9.04 -1.69
CA ALA A 187 4.15 -9.78 -0.46
C ALA A 187 4.06 -8.87 0.79
N GLY A 188 3.51 -9.41 1.88
CA GLY A 188 3.42 -8.72 3.16
C GLY A 188 2.26 -7.71 3.25
N SER A 189 2.27 -6.94 4.34
CA SER A 189 1.21 -5.98 4.66
C SER A 189 1.24 -4.77 3.73
N GLY A 190 2.40 -4.13 3.63
CA GLY A 190 2.64 -2.94 2.82
C GLY A 190 2.50 -1.60 3.56
N ILE A 191 2.16 -1.60 4.84
CA ILE A 191 1.98 -0.35 5.62
C ILE A 191 3.29 0.43 5.74
N SER A 192 4.41 -0.24 6.04
CA SER A 192 5.74 0.37 6.17
C SER A 192 6.15 1.10 4.90
N GLU A 193 5.89 0.47 3.76
CA GLU A 193 6.21 0.95 2.43
C GLU A 193 5.31 2.12 2.04
N ILE A 194 4.01 2.06 2.34
CA ILE A 194 3.09 3.18 2.14
C ILE A 194 3.53 4.39 2.97
N LYS A 195 3.91 4.18 4.23
CA LYS A 195 4.42 5.26 5.08
C LYS A 195 5.66 5.91 4.45
N CYS A 196 6.56 5.11 3.90
CA CYS A 196 7.76 5.57 3.18
C CYS A 196 7.39 6.42 1.94
N ILE A 197 6.40 5.97 1.16
CA ILE A 197 5.91 6.69 -0.03
C ILE A 197 5.24 8.02 0.34
N ILE A 198 4.44 8.02 1.41
CA ILE A 198 3.82 9.23 1.95
C ILE A 198 4.89 10.20 2.47
N SER A 199 6.01 9.71 3.01
CA SER A 199 7.13 10.56 3.43
C SER A 199 7.86 11.20 2.24
N GLY A 200 7.86 10.58 1.06
CA GLY A 200 8.46 11.14 -0.16
C GLY A 200 9.42 10.22 -0.90
N PHE A 201 9.55 8.96 -0.45
CA PHE A 201 10.37 7.94 -1.09
C PHE A 201 9.46 7.02 -1.91
N VAL A 202 9.44 7.21 -3.22
CA VAL A 202 8.63 6.43 -4.15
C VAL A 202 9.37 5.16 -4.53
N MET A 203 8.72 4.01 -4.33
CA MET A 203 9.20 2.71 -4.81
C MET A 203 8.47 2.32 -6.08
N ASP A 204 9.22 1.89 -7.09
CA ASP A 204 8.65 1.47 -8.36
C ASP A 204 7.95 0.11 -8.26
N GLY A 205 6.78 0.01 -8.91
CA GLY A 205 6.00 -1.22 -8.97
C GLY A 205 5.20 -1.58 -7.71
N PHE A 206 5.39 -0.90 -6.57
CA PHE A 206 4.67 -1.20 -5.32
C PHE A 206 3.18 -0.81 -5.38
N LEU A 207 2.89 0.42 -5.84
CA LEU A 207 1.54 0.96 -6.00
C LEU A 207 0.91 0.66 -7.37
N ASN A 208 1.31 -0.44 -8.02
CA ASN A 208 0.85 -0.74 -9.37
C ASN A 208 -0.57 -1.34 -9.40
N TRP A 209 -1.28 -1.25 -10.53
CA TRP A 209 -2.59 -1.90 -10.66
C TRP A 209 -2.48 -3.43 -10.53
N SER A 210 -1.41 -4.02 -11.06
CA SER A 210 -1.17 -5.45 -10.93
C SER A 210 -1.01 -5.89 -9.47
N THR A 211 -0.32 -5.12 -8.61
CA THR A 211 -0.16 -5.48 -7.20
C THR A 211 -1.47 -5.44 -6.44
N LEU A 212 -2.37 -4.50 -6.79
CA LEU A 212 -3.74 -4.46 -6.28
C LEU A 212 -4.51 -5.74 -6.62
N VAL A 213 -4.48 -6.18 -7.88
CA VAL A 213 -5.19 -7.40 -8.31
C VAL A 213 -4.64 -8.62 -7.58
N MET A 214 -3.31 -8.74 -7.50
CA MET A 214 -2.64 -9.84 -6.81
C MET A 214 -2.97 -9.88 -5.32
N LYS A 215 -3.02 -8.73 -4.63
CA LYS A 215 -3.46 -8.65 -3.23
C LYS A 215 -4.93 -9.00 -3.07
N SER A 216 -5.78 -8.54 -3.98
CA SER A 216 -7.21 -8.78 -3.93
C SER A 216 -7.56 -10.27 -4.07
N VAL A 217 -6.80 -11.03 -4.85
CA VAL A 217 -7.00 -12.48 -4.98
C VAL A 217 -6.25 -13.23 -3.88
N GLY A 218 -5.01 -12.87 -3.57
CA GLY A 218 -4.19 -13.57 -2.58
C GLY A 218 -4.75 -13.48 -1.15
N LEU A 219 -5.30 -12.33 -0.76
CA LEU A 219 -5.77 -12.10 0.60
C LEU A 219 -6.93 -13.03 1.01
N PRO A 220 -8.03 -13.17 0.23
CA PRO A 220 -9.09 -14.12 0.54
C PRO A 220 -8.61 -15.58 0.60
N LEU A 221 -7.68 -15.99 -0.28
CA LEU A 221 -7.13 -17.35 -0.26
C LEU A 221 -6.34 -17.62 1.04
N VAL A 222 -5.50 -16.66 1.47
CA VAL A 222 -4.72 -16.77 2.71
C VAL A 222 -5.64 -16.81 3.93
N ILE A 223 -6.63 -15.91 4.02
CA ILE A 223 -7.57 -15.90 5.15
C ILE A 223 -8.44 -17.16 5.13
N GLY A 224 -8.95 -17.57 3.97
CA GLY A 224 -9.71 -18.81 3.80
C GLY A 224 -8.92 -20.05 4.20
N SER A 225 -7.61 -20.09 3.96
CA SER A 225 -6.74 -21.18 4.41
C SER A 225 -6.63 -21.30 5.94
N GLY A 226 -7.03 -20.27 6.70
CA GLY A 226 -6.96 -20.26 8.16
C GLY A 226 -5.57 -19.90 8.72
N LEU A 227 -4.71 -19.30 7.89
CA LEU A 227 -3.45 -18.73 8.37
C LEU A 227 -3.74 -17.56 9.32
N SER A 228 -2.90 -17.40 10.35
CA SER A 228 -2.99 -16.29 11.31
C SER A 228 -2.50 -14.99 10.67
N VAL A 229 -3.32 -14.44 9.76
CA VAL A 229 -3.04 -13.21 9.02
C VAL A 229 -4.26 -12.29 9.12
N GLY A 230 -4.03 -11.04 9.48
CA GLY A 230 -5.07 -10.02 9.54
C GLY A 230 -5.34 -9.38 8.18
N LYS A 231 -6.61 -9.06 7.89
CA LYS A 231 -7.03 -8.27 6.71
C LYS A 231 -6.70 -6.77 6.84
N GLU A 232 -6.42 -6.30 8.05
CA GLU A 232 -6.30 -4.87 8.39
C GLU A 232 -5.11 -4.18 7.73
N GLY A 233 -3.99 -4.88 7.56
CA GLY A 233 -2.81 -4.30 6.91
C GLY A 233 -2.93 -4.22 5.39
N PRO A 234 -3.27 -5.34 4.73
CA PRO A 234 -3.54 -5.36 3.30
C PRO A 234 -4.68 -4.41 2.87
N SER A 235 -5.61 -4.09 3.77
CA SER A 235 -6.75 -3.23 3.44
C SER A 235 -6.37 -1.78 3.18
N VAL A 236 -5.47 -1.25 3.99
CA VAL A 236 -4.88 0.08 3.77
C VAL A 236 -4.10 0.10 2.46
N HIS A 237 -3.38 -0.98 2.14
CA HIS A 237 -2.58 -1.03 0.92
C HIS A 237 -3.42 -1.01 -0.36
N TYR A 238 -4.44 -1.86 -0.50
CA TYR A 238 -5.25 -1.80 -1.72
C TYR A 238 -5.94 -0.43 -1.86
N ALA A 239 -6.33 0.22 -0.75
CA ALA A 239 -6.93 1.55 -0.80
C ALA A 239 -5.99 2.61 -1.40
N VAL A 240 -4.72 2.60 -0.99
CA VAL A 240 -3.70 3.50 -1.58
C VAL A 240 -3.39 3.13 -3.03
N CYS A 241 -3.42 1.84 -3.41
CA CYS A 241 -3.27 1.43 -4.80
C CYS A 241 -4.42 1.90 -5.70
N VAL A 242 -5.67 1.87 -5.19
CA VAL A 242 -6.83 2.48 -5.87
C VAL A 242 -6.60 3.98 -6.05
N GLY A 243 -6.18 4.65 -4.98
CA GLY A 243 -5.73 6.06 -4.97
C GLY A 243 -4.76 6.39 -6.09
N ASN A 244 -3.67 5.64 -6.15
CA ASN A 244 -2.63 5.82 -7.16
C ASN A 244 -3.14 5.53 -8.58
N SER A 245 -3.98 4.51 -8.76
CA SER A 245 -4.48 4.10 -10.07
C SER A 245 -5.37 5.18 -10.67
N ILE A 246 -6.34 5.68 -9.90
CA ILE A 246 -7.24 6.75 -10.35
C ILE A 246 -6.48 8.08 -10.53
N ALA A 247 -5.51 8.39 -9.68
CA ALA A 247 -4.65 9.57 -9.86
C ALA A 247 -3.85 9.49 -11.18
N LYS A 248 -3.39 8.30 -11.58
CA LYS A 248 -2.72 8.06 -12.87
C LYS A 248 -3.66 8.15 -14.07
N PHE A 249 -4.93 7.75 -13.93
CA PHE A 249 -5.93 7.87 -15.00
C PHE A 249 -6.23 9.34 -15.35
N ILE A 250 -6.10 10.26 -14.39
CA ILE A 250 -6.39 11.67 -14.60
C ILE A 250 -5.08 12.42 -14.90
N THR A 251 -4.89 12.81 -16.16
CA THR A 251 -3.66 13.48 -16.65
C THR A 251 -3.29 14.75 -15.89
N LYS A 252 -4.28 15.47 -15.34
CA LYS A 252 -4.08 16.65 -14.47
C LYS A 252 -3.35 16.32 -13.17
N TYR A 253 -3.67 15.19 -12.54
CA TYR A 253 -3.06 14.78 -11.27
C TYR A 253 -1.80 13.95 -11.48
N ARG A 254 -1.68 13.27 -12.63
CA ARG A 254 -0.45 12.56 -13.01
C ARG A 254 0.79 13.46 -13.12
N LYS A 255 0.58 14.74 -13.50
CA LYS A 255 1.65 15.71 -13.72
C LYS A 255 2.12 16.44 -12.45
N SER A 256 1.38 16.36 -11.36
CA SER A 256 1.74 17.02 -10.09
C SER A 256 1.94 15.96 -9.01
N ALA A 257 3.17 15.85 -8.54
CA ALA A 257 3.52 14.88 -7.50
C ALA A 257 2.86 15.24 -6.15
N SER A 258 2.77 16.54 -5.85
CA SER A 258 2.11 17.08 -4.66
C SER A 258 0.63 16.68 -4.59
N LYS A 259 -0.13 16.89 -5.67
CA LYS A 259 -1.55 16.52 -5.72
C LYS A 259 -1.77 15.01 -5.68
N GLY A 260 -0.91 14.22 -6.31
CA GLY A 260 -0.94 12.76 -6.18
C GLY A 260 -0.85 12.31 -4.72
N ARG A 261 0.04 12.91 -3.93
CA ARG A 261 0.21 12.58 -2.50
C ARG A 261 -0.96 13.00 -1.62
N GLU A 262 -1.65 14.10 -1.92
CA GLU A 262 -2.90 14.46 -1.24
C GLU A 262 -3.91 13.31 -1.37
N PHE A 263 -4.04 12.70 -2.57
CA PHE A 263 -4.92 11.55 -2.76
C PHE A 263 -4.39 10.27 -2.08
N LEU A 264 -3.08 10.01 -2.09
CA LEU A 264 -2.51 8.83 -1.42
C LEU A 264 -2.70 8.89 0.11
N THR A 265 -2.54 10.07 0.72
CA THR A 265 -2.78 10.27 2.16
C THR A 265 -4.27 10.16 2.50
N ALA A 266 -5.15 10.73 1.68
CA ALA A 266 -6.60 10.61 1.85
C ALA A 266 -7.08 9.15 1.71
N THR A 267 -6.61 8.41 0.71
CA THR A 267 -6.97 7.00 0.51
C THR A 267 -6.36 6.07 1.54
N SER A 268 -5.17 6.38 2.07
CA SER A 268 -4.61 5.68 3.23
C SER A 268 -5.52 5.81 4.45
N ALA A 269 -5.96 7.04 4.77
CA ALA A 269 -6.90 7.29 5.87
C ALA A 269 -8.26 6.59 5.64
N ALA A 270 -8.77 6.61 4.41
CA ALA A 270 -9.99 5.88 4.04
C ALA A 270 -9.81 4.35 4.20
N GLY A 271 -8.67 3.81 3.79
CA GLY A 271 -8.33 2.40 3.94
C GLY A 271 -8.30 1.97 5.41
N VAL A 272 -7.72 2.78 6.29
CA VAL A 272 -7.74 2.57 7.75
C VAL A 272 -9.18 2.62 8.29
N ALA A 273 -9.98 3.59 7.86
CA ALA A 273 -11.38 3.68 8.28
C ALA A 273 -12.20 2.45 7.86
N VAL A 274 -11.97 1.92 6.65
CA VAL A 274 -12.61 0.71 6.13
C VAL A 274 -12.13 -0.54 6.86
N ALA A 275 -10.84 -0.62 7.18
CA ALA A 275 -10.24 -1.72 7.94
C ALA A 275 -10.95 -1.88 9.30
N PHE A 276 -10.99 -0.80 10.08
CA PHE A 276 -11.53 -0.81 11.43
C PHE A 276 -13.06 -0.60 11.50
N GLY A 277 -13.74 -0.36 10.38
CA GLY A 277 -15.17 -0.05 10.37
C GLY A 277 -15.53 1.22 11.15
N SER A 278 -14.57 2.14 11.33
CA SER A 278 -14.74 3.36 12.11
C SER A 278 -14.36 4.59 11.28
N PRO A 279 -15.35 5.40 10.85
CA PRO A 279 -15.07 6.60 10.05
C PRO A 279 -14.24 7.64 10.81
N MET A 280 -14.29 7.65 12.14
CA MET A 280 -13.56 8.63 12.98
C MET A 280 -12.13 8.17 13.33
N GLY A 281 -11.84 6.86 13.27
CA GLY A 281 -10.50 6.33 13.59
C GLY A 281 -9.43 6.67 12.56
N GLY A 282 -9.81 6.80 11.29
CA GLY A 282 -8.88 7.07 10.18
C GLY A 282 -8.23 8.46 10.20
N SER A 283 -8.92 9.48 10.72
CA SER A 283 -8.41 10.86 10.81
C SER A 283 -7.40 11.07 11.93
N SER A 284 -7.46 10.26 13.00
CA SER A 284 -6.51 10.34 14.13
C SER A 284 -5.18 9.65 13.84
N SER A 285 -5.12 8.76 12.84
CA SER A 285 -3.88 8.10 12.41
C SER A 285 -3.10 8.90 11.36
N LYS A 286 -3.17 10.24 11.40
CA LYS A 286 -2.15 11.09 10.75
C LYS A 286 -0.80 10.74 11.37
N SER A 287 0.19 10.49 10.50
CA SER A 287 1.57 10.14 10.86
C SER A 287 2.12 10.87 12.09
N PRO A 288 2.96 10.21 12.90
CA PRO A 288 3.70 10.85 13.99
C PRO A 288 4.81 11.73 13.43
N THR A 289 4.46 12.95 13.03
CA THR A 289 5.40 14.06 12.78
C THR A 289 4.68 15.39 12.97
N THR A 290 4.23 15.63 14.19
CA THR A 290 4.10 16.99 14.75
C THR A 290 4.43 16.87 16.23
N PRO A 291 5.61 17.30 16.69
CA PRO A 291 5.79 17.56 18.11
C PRO A 291 5.05 18.87 18.39
N ILE A 292 4.07 18.84 19.30
CA ILE A 292 3.70 19.95 20.20
C ILE A 292 2.54 19.45 21.09
N GLY A 293 2.77 19.48 22.40
CA GLY A 293 1.72 19.78 23.38
C GLY A 293 0.91 18.62 23.93
N THR A 294 1.45 17.99 24.97
CA THR A 294 0.73 17.50 26.16
C THR A 294 -0.79 17.70 26.21
N THR A 295 -1.55 16.63 26.41
CA THR A 295 -2.57 16.57 27.47
C THR A 295 -2.87 15.12 27.81
N SER A 296 -2.58 14.78 29.07
CA SER A 296 -3.02 13.59 29.76
C SER A 296 -4.52 13.62 30.03
N LYS A 297 -5.17 12.45 30.00
CA LYS A 297 -6.27 11.95 30.86
C LYS A 297 -6.85 10.68 30.21
N SER A 298 -6.60 9.48 30.74
CA SER A 298 -7.23 8.80 31.88
C SER A 298 -8.66 8.29 31.61
N GLN A 299 -8.82 6.97 31.56
CA GLN A 299 -9.94 6.13 32.06
C GLN A 299 -9.63 4.70 31.55
N SER A 300 -9.35 3.64 32.32
CA SER A 300 -9.88 3.09 33.58
C SER A 300 -11.37 2.76 33.54
N THR A 301 -11.69 1.57 33.04
CA THR A 301 -12.42 0.52 33.77
C THR A 301 -12.23 -0.81 33.06
#